data_AF-I4MZB6-F1
#
_entry.id   AF-I4MZB6-F1
#
_cell.length_a   1.000
_cell.length_b   1.000
_cell.length_c   1.000
_cell.angle_alpha   90.00
_cell.angle_beta   90.00
_cell.angle_gamma   90.00
#
_symmetry.space_group_name_H-M   'P 1'
#
loop_
_entity.id
_entity.type
_entity.pdbx_description
1 polymer ?
#
loop_
_entity_poly.entity_id
_entity_poly.type
_entity_poly.pdbx_seq_one_letter_code
_entity_poly.pdbx_strand_id
1 'polypeptide(L)'
;MQEWFEFNSLAGAKHWFYLSGEFQRKLFSIDSDRSNLLAKIIGFGFILLSDCENIIDWFCDVDGIYNPAYISKVNMVEFHAFNIVLAARGDMISLAARCDEFTALPAKGNMAKYALDNDFLAALAKGDQQRMETAMSGLLAPKIVRSRGALESGYTLDLISSLPVIYAKLAWRHGFMLHVDSALVPKAWLPVAPLNVYEKTFNCLYV
;
A
#
# COMPACT_ATOMS: atom_id res chain seq x y z
N MET A 1 -6.87 13.17 4.80
CA MET A 1 -8.00 12.42 5.40
C MET A 1 -9.22 13.31 5.57
N GLN A 2 -9.10 14.48 6.21
CA GLN A 2 -10.19 15.46 6.35
C GLN A 2 -10.92 15.80 5.04
N GLU A 3 -10.18 16.14 3.97
CA GLU A 3 -10.77 16.42 2.65
C GLU A 3 -11.79 15.39 2.19
N TRP A 4 -11.52 14.10 2.42
CA TRP A 4 -12.45 13.05 2.03
C TRP A 4 -13.58 12.86 3.04
N PHE A 5 -13.26 12.66 4.32
CA PHE A 5 -14.26 12.26 5.31
C PHE A 5 -15.14 13.41 5.83
N GLU A 6 -14.68 14.66 5.72
CA GLU A 6 -15.44 15.85 6.11
C GLU A 6 -15.99 16.60 4.89
N PHE A 7 -15.15 16.83 3.88
CA PHE A 7 -15.52 17.65 2.72
C PHE A 7 -15.93 16.86 1.48
N ASN A 8 -15.86 15.52 1.52
CA ASN A 8 -16.17 14.63 0.39
C ASN A 8 -15.40 14.99 -0.90
N SER A 9 -14.21 15.56 -0.75
CA SER A 9 -13.33 16.06 -1.81
C SER A 9 -12.27 15.02 -2.15
N LEU A 10 -12.51 14.24 -3.21
CA LEU A 10 -11.50 13.30 -3.72
C LEU A 10 -10.27 14.03 -4.26
N ALA A 11 -10.48 15.13 -4.98
CA ALA A 11 -9.38 15.91 -5.55
C ALA A 11 -8.48 16.50 -4.46
N GLY A 12 -9.08 17.08 -3.41
CA GLY A 12 -8.35 17.56 -2.25
C GLY A 12 -7.60 16.43 -1.55
N ALA A 13 -8.25 15.27 -1.32
CA ALA A 13 -7.59 14.13 -0.71
C ALA A 13 -6.37 13.64 -1.51
N LYS A 14 -6.50 13.49 -2.84
CA LYS A 14 -5.38 13.13 -3.73
C LYS A 14 -4.23 14.14 -3.69
N HIS A 15 -4.57 15.42 -3.63
CA HIS A 15 -3.56 16.47 -3.51
C HIS A 15 -2.76 16.36 -2.21
N TRP A 16 -3.44 16.12 -1.08
CA TRP A 16 -2.76 15.89 0.21
C TRP A 16 -1.95 14.60 0.25
N PHE A 17 -2.43 13.55 -0.40
CA PHE A 17 -1.69 12.31 -0.54
C PHE A 17 -0.38 12.52 -1.31
N TYR A 18 -0.42 13.32 -2.39
CA TYR A 18 0.77 13.75 -3.12
C TYR A 18 1.72 14.56 -2.23
N LEU A 19 1.23 15.60 -1.54
CA LEU A 19 2.05 16.43 -0.65
C LEU A 19 2.71 15.59 0.45
N SER A 20 1.99 14.63 1.04
CA SER A 20 2.54 13.69 2.02
C SER A 20 3.73 12.91 1.46
N GLY A 21 3.62 12.42 0.22
CA GLY A 21 4.72 11.78 -0.47
C GLY A 21 5.90 12.72 -0.71
N GLU A 22 5.65 13.96 -1.12
CA GLU A 22 6.72 14.96 -1.35
C GLU A 22 7.50 15.25 -0.07
N PHE A 23 6.80 15.34 1.07
CA PHE A 23 7.45 15.43 2.38
C PHE A 23 8.27 14.19 2.71
N GLN A 24 7.76 12.98 2.46
CA GLN A 24 8.53 11.75 2.65
C GLN A 24 9.79 11.73 1.79
N ARG A 25 9.69 12.14 0.51
CA ARG A 25 10.84 12.28 -0.39
C ARG A 25 11.87 13.27 0.13
N LYS A 26 11.41 14.42 0.63
CA LYS A 26 12.31 15.43 1.21
C LYS A 26 12.97 14.93 2.49
N LEU A 27 12.21 14.30 3.40
CA LEU A 27 12.75 13.71 4.62
C LEU A 27 13.81 12.66 4.31
N PHE A 28 13.52 11.75 3.37
CA PHE A 28 14.47 10.73 2.94
C PHE A 28 15.77 11.33 2.36
N SER A 29 15.70 12.48 1.68
CA SER A 29 16.89 13.17 1.17
C SER A 29 17.77 13.79 2.26
N ILE A 30 17.23 14.01 3.46
CA ILE A 30 17.94 14.57 4.61
C ILE A 30 18.49 13.45 5.49
N ASP A 31 17.64 12.48 5.80
CA ASP A 31 17.96 11.33 6.63
C ASP A 31 17.28 10.09 6.04
N SER A 32 18.11 9.14 5.60
CA SER A 32 17.66 7.88 5.00
C SER A 32 18.14 6.72 5.84
N ASP A 33 17.23 5.83 6.22
CA ASP A 33 17.55 4.54 6.83
C ASP A 33 16.99 3.38 5.98
N ARG A 34 17.57 2.19 6.17
CA ARG A 34 17.17 0.93 5.50
C ARG A 34 16.24 0.04 6.36
N SER A 35 15.72 0.58 7.45
CA SER A 35 14.90 -0.13 8.44
C SER A 35 13.40 0.12 8.22
N ASN A 36 12.55 -0.64 8.94
CA ASN A 36 11.11 -0.37 9.07
C ASN A 36 10.35 -0.24 7.73
N LEU A 37 10.67 -1.11 6.75
CA LEU A 37 10.06 -1.05 5.42
C LEU A 37 8.52 -1.10 5.47
N LEU A 38 7.93 -1.88 6.38
CA LEU A 38 6.46 -1.93 6.50
C LEU A 38 5.85 -0.58 6.85
N ALA A 39 6.45 0.18 7.77
CA ALA A 39 5.95 1.52 8.11
C ALA A 39 6.04 2.47 6.92
N LYS A 40 7.14 2.39 6.16
CA LYS A 40 7.30 3.13 4.89
C LYS A 40 6.24 2.73 3.87
N ILE A 41 5.85 1.46 3.80
CA ILE A 41 4.79 0.98 2.91
C ILE A 41 3.40 1.48 3.31
N ILE A 42 3.10 1.60 4.60
CA ILE A 42 1.85 2.25 5.04
C ILE A 42 1.82 3.71 4.56
N GLY A 43 2.94 4.43 4.68
CA GLY A 43 3.09 5.78 4.13
C GLY A 43 2.98 5.83 2.60
N PHE A 44 3.56 4.84 1.90
CA PHE A 44 3.46 4.67 0.45
C PHE A 44 2.03 4.45 -0.03
N GLY A 45 1.14 3.91 0.82
CA GLY A 45 -0.27 3.81 0.50
C GLY A 45 -0.88 5.14 0.10
N PHE A 46 -0.53 6.24 0.78
CA PHE A 46 -0.96 7.56 0.36
C PHE A 46 -0.33 7.97 -0.98
N ILE A 47 0.97 7.73 -1.17
CA ILE A 47 1.66 8.00 -2.44
C ILE A 47 0.92 7.31 -3.62
N LEU A 48 0.56 6.03 -3.47
CA LEU A 48 -0.22 5.29 -4.47
C LEU A 48 -1.60 5.91 -4.74
N LEU A 49 -2.29 6.37 -3.70
CA LEU A 49 -3.62 6.97 -3.81
C LEU A 49 -3.61 8.36 -4.46
N SER A 50 -2.45 9.01 -4.51
CA SER A 50 -2.30 10.30 -5.20
C SER A 50 -2.43 10.20 -6.72
N ASP A 51 -2.21 9.02 -7.29
CA ASP A 51 -2.09 8.77 -8.74
C ASP A 51 -0.99 9.59 -9.45
N CYS A 52 -0.02 10.13 -8.72
CA CYS A 52 1.09 10.86 -9.31
C CYS A 52 2.27 9.90 -9.60
N GLU A 53 2.41 9.48 -10.86
CA GLU A 53 3.44 8.50 -11.26
C GLU A 53 4.86 8.93 -10.86
N ASN A 54 5.21 10.22 -10.99
CA ASN A 54 6.56 10.71 -10.65
C ASN A 54 6.99 10.33 -9.21
N ILE A 55 6.06 10.39 -8.25
CA ILE A 55 6.39 10.11 -6.85
C ILE A 55 6.22 8.64 -6.49
N ILE A 56 5.33 7.93 -7.20
CA ILE A 56 5.20 6.48 -7.11
C ILE A 56 6.48 5.81 -7.61
N ASP A 57 6.96 6.20 -8.80
CA ASP A 57 8.20 5.73 -9.41
C ASP A 57 9.39 6.03 -8.50
N TRP A 58 9.47 7.26 -7.97
CA TRP A 58 10.50 7.62 -7.00
C TRP A 58 10.52 6.65 -5.81
N PHE A 59 9.38 6.42 -5.14
CA PHE A 59 9.34 5.52 -3.99
C PHE A 59 9.75 4.10 -4.37
N CYS A 60 9.29 3.64 -5.54
CA CYS A 60 9.60 2.32 -6.04
C CYS A 60 11.09 2.17 -6.29
N ASP A 61 11.77 3.16 -6.87
CA ASP A 61 13.13 3.00 -7.40
C ASP A 61 14.23 3.57 -6.50
N VAL A 62 13.87 4.29 -5.44
CA VAL A 62 14.87 4.89 -4.56
C VAL A 62 15.67 3.81 -3.81
N ASP A 63 16.99 3.88 -3.99
CA ASP A 63 17.93 3.06 -3.25
C ASP A 63 17.93 3.40 -1.76
N GLY A 64 18.09 2.37 -0.92
CA GLY A 64 18.26 2.56 0.51
C GLY A 64 16.98 2.65 1.33
N ILE A 65 15.79 2.47 0.76
CA ILE A 65 14.55 2.36 1.56
C ILE A 65 14.45 1.03 2.33
N TYR A 66 15.18 0.01 1.86
CA TYR A 66 15.16 -1.34 2.42
C TYR A 66 16.57 -1.92 2.58
N ASN A 67 16.68 -2.93 3.45
CA ASN A 67 17.88 -3.74 3.61
C ASN A 67 17.77 -5.02 2.76
N PRO A 68 18.64 -5.24 1.76
CA PRO A 68 18.63 -6.45 0.92
C PRO A 68 18.64 -7.76 1.72
N ALA A 69 19.36 -7.79 2.83
CA ALA A 69 19.47 -8.99 3.68
C ALA A 69 18.18 -9.33 4.44
N TYR A 70 17.25 -8.39 4.57
CA TYR A 70 15.97 -8.61 5.27
C TYR A 70 14.87 -8.95 4.28
N ILE A 71 14.83 -8.29 3.12
CA ILE A 71 13.84 -8.60 2.07
C ILE A 71 14.04 -9.98 1.44
N SER A 72 15.21 -10.61 1.63
CA SER A 72 15.52 -11.96 1.16
C SER A 72 15.10 -13.06 2.13
N LYS A 73 14.59 -12.72 3.32
CA LYS A 73 14.23 -13.69 4.35
C LYS A 73 12.71 -13.81 4.46
N VAL A 74 12.14 -14.92 3.97
CA VAL A 74 10.69 -15.21 3.98
C VAL A 74 10.03 -15.02 5.36
N ASN A 75 10.78 -15.22 6.44
CA ASN A 75 10.29 -15.08 7.81
C ASN A 75 10.41 -13.66 8.40
N MET A 76 10.79 -12.67 7.60
CA MET A 76 10.89 -11.26 7.99
C MET A 76 9.72 -10.46 7.45
N VAL A 77 9.31 -9.43 8.19
CA VAL A 77 8.24 -8.51 7.77
C VAL A 77 8.64 -7.76 6.49
N GLU A 78 9.92 -7.46 6.33
CA GLU A 78 10.49 -6.78 5.16
C GLU A 78 10.29 -7.58 3.88
N PHE A 79 10.32 -8.92 3.94
CA PHE A 79 10.03 -9.75 2.76
C PHE A 79 8.63 -9.50 2.23
N HIS A 80 7.64 -9.44 3.12
CA HIS A 80 6.24 -9.17 2.77
C HIS A 80 6.03 -7.74 2.30
N ALA A 81 6.62 -6.76 3.00
CA ALA A 81 6.53 -5.36 2.63
C ALA A 81 7.14 -5.10 1.24
N PHE A 82 8.25 -5.77 0.90
CA PHE A 82 8.88 -5.62 -0.40
C PHE A 82 8.05 -6.18 -1.56
N ASN A 83 7.22 -7.21 -1.33
CA ASN A 83 6.31 -7.73 -2.36
C ASN A 83 5.31 -6.66 -2.83
N ILE A 84 4.95 -5.70 -1.98
CA ILE A 84 4.09 -4.56 -2.33
C ILE A 84 4.83 -3.60 -3.27
N VAL A 85 6.14 -3.41 -3.09
CA VAL A 85 6.98 -2.63 -4.02
C VAL A 85 7.06 -3.30 -5.38
N LEU A 86 7.26 -4.62 -5.42
CA LEU A 86 7.27 -5.38 -6.68
C LEU A 86 5.93 -5.29 -7.41
N ALA A 87 4.83 -5.41 -6.67
CA ALA A 87 3.49 -5.22 -7.22
C ALA A 87 3.32 -3.80 -7.78
N ALA A 88 3.77 -2.75 -7.09
CA ALA A 88 3.69 -1.38 -7.57
C ALA A 88 4.50 -1.15 -8.86
N ARG A 89 5.71 -1.75 -8.95
CA ARG A 89 6.59 -1.71 -10.13
C ARG A 89 6.05 -2.50 -11.33
N GLY A 90 5.09 -3.40 -11.13
CA GLY A 90 4.65 -4.32 -12.19
C GLY A 90 5.57 -5.52 -12.40
N ASP A 91 6.52 -5.79 -11.49
CA ASP A 91 7.40 -6.97 -11.56
C ASP A 91 6.67 -8.24 -11.08
N MET A 92 5.73 -8.69 -11.91
CA MET A 92 4.86 -9.84 -11.61
C MET A 92 5.62 -11.16 -11.57
N ILE A 93 6.74 -11.27 -12.30
CA ILE A 93 7.57 -12.49 -12.33
C ILE A 93 8.24 -12.67 -10.98
N SER A 94 8.94 -11.64 -10.48
CA SER A 94 9.59 -11.70 -9.16
C SER A 94 8.55 -11.82 -8.04
N LEU A 95 7.42 -11.13 -8.16
CA LEU A 95 6.33 -11.20 -7.19
C LEU A 95 5.78 -12.63 -7.08
N ALA A 96 5.45 -13.26 -8.21
CA ALA A 96 4.95 -14.63 -8.24
C ALA A 96 5.93 -15.61 -7.59
N ALA A 97 7.21 -15.54 -7.97
CA ALA A 97 8.25 -16.43 -7.44
C ALA A 97 8.37 -16.31 -5.91
N ARG A 98 8.34 -15.09 -5.37
CA ARG A 98 8.41 -14.83 -3.92
C ARG A 98 7.15 -15.28 -3.19
N CYS A 99 5.98 -15.13 -3.81
CA CYS A 99 4.73 -15.65 -3.25
C CYS A 99 4.70 -17.18 -3.18
N ASP A 100 5.26 -17.85 -4.19
CA ASP A 100 5.38 -19.31 -4.22
C ASP A 100 6.42 -19.77 -3.17
N GLU A 101 7.52 -19.03 -2.96
CA GLU A 101 8.51 -19.28 -1.90
C GLU A 101 7.87 -19.25 -0.49
N PHE A 102 7.05 -18.23 -0.21
CA PHE A 102 6.31 -18.14 1.05
C PHE A 102 5.31 -19.30 1.23
N THR A 103 4.68 -19.72 0.14
CA THR A 103 3.71 -20.84 0.16
C THR A 103 4.41 -22.17 0.42
N ALA A 104 5.57 -22.39 -0.17
CA ALA A 104 6.37 -23.60 0.00
C ALA A 104 6.97 -23.73 1.41
N LEU A 105 7.21 -22.61 2.08
CA LEU A 105 7.72 -22.53 3.44
C LEU A 105 6.66 -21.91 4.36
N PRO A 106 5.53 -22.59 4.62
CA PRO A 106 4.39 -22.00 5.30
C PRO A 106 4.85 -21.38 6.62
N ALA A 107 4.59 -20.08 6.71
CA ALA A 107 4.99 -19.26 7.83
C ALA A 107 4.49 -19.83 9.17
N LYS A 108 5.43 -20.15 10.05
CA LYS A 108 5.15 -20.52 11.45
C LYS A 108 5.08 -19.26 12.33
N GLY A 109 4.28 -19.31 13.38
CA GLY A 109 4.18 -18.22 14.37
C GLY A 109 3.66 -16.91 13.77
N ASN A 110 4.37 -15.81 14.04
CA ASN A 110 3.91 -14.45 13.71
C ASN A 110 3.76 -14.16 12.22
N MET A 111 4.35 -14.96 11.33
CA MET A 111 4.25 -14.73 9.89
C MET A 111 2.96 -15.30 9.28
N ALA A 112 2.27 -16.21 9.98
CA ALA A 112 1.00 -16.78 9.50
C ALA A 112 -0.07 -15.71 9.26
N LYS A 113 0.04 -14.55 9.92
CA LYS A 113 -0.84 -13.39 9.73
C LYS A 113 -0.75 -12.79 8.33
N TYR A 114 0.31 -13.06 7.56
CA TYR A 114 0.52 -12.57 6.19
C TYR A 114 0.02 -13.55 5.12
N ALA A 115 -0.60 -14.68 5.49
CA ALA A 115 -1.07 -15.67 4.52
C ALA A 115 -2.08 -15.06 3.53
N LEU A 116 -3.04 -14.29 4.02
CA LEU A 116 -4.05 -13.63 3.17
C LEU A 116 -3.43 -12.53 2.27
N ASP A 117 -2.43 -11.80 2.78
CA ASP A 117 -1.66 -10.82 1.98
C ASP A 117 -0.92 -11.52 0.84
N ASN A 118 -0.29 -12.66 1.14
CA ASN A 118 0.39 -13.47 0.15
C ASN A 118 -0.59 -14.03 -0.89
N ASP A 119 -1.75 -14.53 -0.46
CA ASP A 119 -2.80 -15.02 -1.36
C ASP A 119 -3.28 -13.93 -2.33
N PHE A 120 -3.48 -12.70 -1.83
CA PHE A 120 -3.85 -11.57 -2.67
C PHE A 120 -2.76 -11.24 -3.69
N LEU A 121 -1.50 -11.08 -3.24
CA LEU A 121 -0.39 -10.69 -4.12
C LEU A 121 -0.04 -11.80 -5.14
N ALA A 122 -0.17 -13.07 -4.76
CA ALA A 122 -0.02 -14.20 -5.66
C ALA A 122 -1.11 -14.20 -6.75
N ALA A 123 -2.35 -13.90 -6.36
CA ALA A 123 -3.47 -13.79 -7.29
C ALA A 123 -3.28 -12.60 -8.25
N LEU A 124 -2.83 -11.45 -7.74
CA LEU A 124 -2.48 -10.29 -8.56
C LEU A 124 -1.41 -10.63 -9.60
N ALA A 125 -0.31 -11.29 -9.18
CA ALA A 125 0.77 -11.69 -10.08
C ALA A 125 0.33 -12.68 -11.17
N LYS A 126 -0.71 -13.48 -10.88
CA LYS A 126 -1.27 -14.49 -11.79
C LYS A 126 -2.48 -13.97 -12.59
N GLY A 127 -2.92 -12.74 -12.34
CA GLY A 127 -4.10 -12.14 -12.97
C GLY A 127 -5.43 -12.77 -12.56
N ASP A 128 -5.50 -13.41 -11.39
CA ASP A 128 -6.69 -14.10 -10.88
C ASP A 128 -7.55 -13.13 -10.05
N GLN A 129 -8.47 -12.43 -10.72
CA GLN A 129 -9.35 -11.46 -10.09
C GLN A 129 -10.26 -12.09 -9.01
N GLN A 130 -10.80 -13.29 -9.26
CA GLN A 130 -11.70 -13.94 -8.31
C GLN A 130 -10.97 -14.28 -7.00
N ARG A 131 -9.72 -14.75 -7.10
CA ARG A 131 -8.89 -15.04 -5.93
C ARG A 131 -8.43 -13.76 -5.23
N MET A 132 -8.17 -12.67 -5.95
CA MET A 132 -7.94 -11.35 -5.35
C MET A 132 -9.12 -10.91 -4.48
N GLU A 133 -10.34 -11.00 -5.00
CA GLU A 133 -11.57 -10.63 -4.27
C GLU A 133 -11.81 -11.54 -3.05
N THR A 134 -11.54 -12.84 -3.19
CA THR A 134 -11.63 -13.80 -2.08
C THR A 134 -10.65 -13.48 -0.96
N ALA A 135 -9.39 -13.22 -1.30
CA ALA A 135 -8.37 -12.82 -0.32
C ALA A 135 -8.71 -11.48 0.34
N MET A 136 -9.21 -10.52 -0.44
CA MET A 136 -9.65 -9.21 0.04
C MET A 136 -10.79 -9.32 1.06
N SER A 137 -11.78 -10.18 0.81
CA SER A 137 -12.86 -10.46 1.77
C SER A 137 -12.31 -11.00 3.10
N GLY A 138 -11.34 -11.91 3.03
CA GLY A 138 -10.65 -12.42 4.22
C GLY A 138 -9.88 -11.34 4.99
N LEU A 139 -9.18 -10.45 4.29
CA LEU A 139 -8.43 -9.33 4.89
C LEU A 139 -9.34 -8.31 5.58
N LEU A 140 -10.55 -8.14 5.06
CA LEU A 140 -11.56 -7.22 5.59
C LEU A 140 -12.48 -7.85 6.64
N ALA A 141 -12.28 -9.13 6.96
CA ALA A 141 -13.03 -9.77 8.03
C ALA A 141 -12.78 -9.03 9.37
N PRO A 142 -13.82 -8.77 10.20
CA PRO A 142 -13.69 -7.94 11.40
C PRO A 142 -12.59 -8.38 12.37
N LYS A 143 -12.35 -9.70 12.48
CA LYS A 143 -11.27 -10.27 13.30
C LYS A 143 -9.88 -9.88 12.79
N ILE A 144 -9.69 -9.86 11.47
CA ILE A 144 -8.41 -9.52 10.84
C ILE A 144 -8.17 -8.01 10.90
N VAL A 145 -9.19 -7.20 10.61
CA VAL A 145 -9.11 -5.74 10.76
C VAL A 145 -8.71 -5.35 12.18
N ARG A 146 -9.39 -5.90 13.19
CA ARG A 146 -9.09 -5.60 14.60
C ARG A 146 -7.68 -6.03 15.01
N SER A 147 -7.21 -7.20 14.56
CA SER A 147 -5.86 -7.67 14.91
C SER A 147 -4.74 -6.82 14.28
N ARG A 148 -5.07 -6.03 13.26
CA ARG A 148 -4.15 -5.14 12.54
C ARG A 148 -4.28 -3.67 12.93
N GLY A 149 -5.09 -3.32 13.94
CA GLY A 149 -5.28 -1.93 14.35
C GLY A 149 -3.98 -1.18 14.70
N ALA A 150 -2.93 -1.89 15.16
CA ALA A 150 -1.61 -1.30 15.42
C ALA A 150 -0.85 -0.85 14.16
N LEU A 151 -1.29 -1.25 12.96
CA LEU A 151 -0.76 -0.73 11.69
C LEU A 151 -1.39 0.61 11.30
N GLU A 152 -2.51 0.96 11.92
CA GLU A 152 -3.23 2.20 11.63
C GLU A 152 -2.72 3.34 12.50
N SER A 153 -2.76 4.55 11.94
CA SER A 153 -2.45 5.79 12.64
C SER A 153 -3.73 6.45 13.17
N GLY A 154 -3.60 7.49 13.98
CA GLY A 154 -4.75 8.32 14.38
C GLY A 154 -5.49 8.96 13.19
N TYR A 155 -4.90 8.98 12.01
CA TYR A 155 -5.54 9.48 10.79
C TYR A 155 -6.24 8.39 9.97
N THR A 156 -6.01 7.11 10.25
CA THR A 156 -6.57 5.99 9.45
C THR A 156 -7.40 5.02 10.26
N LEU A 157 -7.18 4.93 11.58
CA LEU A 157 -7.92 4.05 12.48
C LEU A 157 -9.42 4.32 12.37
N ASP A 158 -10.19 3.23 12.25
CA ASP A 158 -11.66 3.21 12.06
C ASP A 158 -12.18 3.93 10.80
N LEU A 159 -11.32 4.56 10.00
CA LEU A 159 -11.67 5.23 8.76
C LEU A 159 -11.39 4.36 7.53
N ILE A 160 -10.23 3.71 7.52
CA ILE A 160 -9.81 2.80 6.46
C ILE A 160 -9.06 1.59 7.03
N SER A 161 -8.86 0.57 6.21
CA SER A 161 -7.85 -0.45 6.45
C SER A 161 -6.72 -0.29 5.44
N SER A 162 -5.56 0.16 5.90
CA SER A 162 -4.48 0.67 5.05
C SER A 162 -3.95 -0.38 4.05
N LEU A 163 -3.69 -1.61 4.49
CA LEU A 163 -3.21 -2.68 3.60
C LEU A 163 -4.27 -3.10 2.56
N PRO A 164 -5.53 -3.40 2.93
CA PRO A 164 -6.60 -3.61 1.95
C PRO A 164 -6.77 -2.48 0.94
N VAL A 165 -6.67 -1.22 1.35
CA VAL A 165 -6.71 -0.06 0.44
C VAL A 165 -5.54 -0.08 -0.54
N ILE A 166 -4.31 -0.34 -0.07
CA ILE A 166 -3.11 -0.47 -0.90
C ILE A 166 -3.31 -1.58 -1.95
N TYR A 167 -3.74 -2.77 -1.52
CA TYR A 167 -3.97 -3.91 -2.40
C TYR A 167 -5.03 -3.65 -3.45
N ALA A 168 -6.17 -3.08 -3.06
CA ALA A 168 -7.21 -2.71 -4.00
C ALA A 168 -6.70 -1.67 -5.02
N LYS A 169 -5.92 -0.68 -4.57
CA LYS A 169 -5.33 0.32 -5.46
C LYS A 169 -4.34 -0.30 -6.45
N LEU A 170 -3.49 -1.23 -6.00
CA LEU A 170 -2.55 -1.95 -6.85
C LEU A 170 -3.28 -2.77 -7.93
N ALA A 171 -4.34 -3.50 -7.56
CA ALA A 171 -5.14 -4.25 -8.52
C ALA A 171 -5.73 -3.35 -9.61
N TRP A 172 -6.29 -2.19 -9.23
CA TRP A 172 -6.82 -1.21 -10.19
C TRP A 172 -5.74 -0.62 -11.10
N ARG A 173 -4.53 -0.37 -10.57
CA ARG A 173 -3.38 0.05 -11.39
C ARG A 173 -2.97 -0.98 -12.43
N HIS A 174 -3.20 -2.26 -12.17
CA HIS A 174 -2.97 -3.35 -13.10
C HIS A 174 -4.20 -3.76 -13.92
N GLY A 175 -5.25 -2.93 -13.92
CA GLY A 175 -6.45 -3.14 -14.75
C GLY A 175 -7.50 -4.06 -14.14
N PHE A 176 -7.32 -4.53 -12.90
CA PHE A 176 -8.29 -5.37 -12.20
C PHE A 176 -9.25 -4.52 -11.36
N MET A 177 -10.47 -4.34 -11.85
CA MET A 177 -11.52 -3.59 -11.15
C MET A 177 -12.21 -4.48 -10.12
N LEU A 178 -11.60 -4.59 -8.93
CA LEU A 178 -12.12 -5.45 -7.86
C LEU A 178 -13.45 -4.96 -7.30
N HIS A 179 -14.38 -5.88 -7.04
CA HIS A 179 -15.59 -5.63 -6.27
C HIS A 179 -15.33 -5.79 -4.77
N VAL A 180 -15.05 -4.68 -4.08
CA VAL A 180 -14.79 -4.66 -2.63
C VAL A 180 -15.95 -4.00 -1.90
N ASP A 181 -16.75 -4.77 -1.16
CA ASP A 181 -17.87 -4.24 -0.40
C ASP A 181 -17.51 -4.01 1.07
N SER A 182 -16.79 -2.92 1.33
CA SER A 182 -16.42 -2.51 2.68
C SER A 182 -16.29 -0.99 2.78
N ALA A 183 -16.82 -0.41 3.86
CA ALA A 183 -16.65 1.01 4.17
C ALA A 183 -15.18 1.38 4.44
N LEU A 184 -14.35 0.40 4.84
CA LEU A 184 -12.93 0.58 5.13
C LEU A 184 -12.06 0.68 3.87
N VAL A 185 -12.65 0.48 2.68
CA VAL A 185 -11.99 0.63 1.38
C VAL A 185 -12.82 1.58 0.51
N PRO A 186 -12.54 2.90 0.53
CA PRO A 186 -13.32 3.86 -0.24
C PRO A 186 -13.24 3.58 -1.75
N LYS A 187 -14.35 3.10 -2.34
CA LYS A 187 -14.43 2.74 -3.77
C LYS A 187 -13.99 3.88 -4.70
N ALA A 188 -14.28 5.13 -4.33
CA ALA A 188 -13.91 6.32 -5.09
C ALA A 188 -12.39 6.53 -5.23
N TRP A 189 -11.58 5.94 -4.35
CA TRP A 189 -10.12 6.11 -4.38
C TRP A 189 -9.41 5.16 -5.34
N LEU A 190 -10.08 4.07 -5.73
CA LEU A 190 -9.48 2.97 -6.49
C LEU A 190 -9.19 3.33 -7.96
N PRO A 191 -10.10 3.99 -8.72
CA PRO A 191 -9.81 4.41 -10.09
C PRO A 191 -8.51 5.21 -10.18
N VAL A 192 -7.66 4.84 -11.15
CA VAL A 192 -6.43 5.57 -11.47
C VAL A 192 -6.83 6.81 -12.27
N ALA A 193 -6.86 7.95 -11.59
CA ALA A 193 -7.26 9.22 -12.17
C ALA A 193 -6.38 10.33 -11.60
N PRO A 194 -5.19 10.55 -12.20
CA PRO A 194 -4.28 11.61 -11.78
C PRO A 194 -4.96 12.99 -11.82
N LEU A 195 -4.52 13.90 -10.95
CA LEU A 195 -4.93 15.30 -11.02
C LEU A 195 -4.28 15.97 -12.23
N ASN A 196 -4.97 16.95 -12.81
CA ASN A 196 -4.41 17.76 -13.90
C ASN A 196 -3.18 18.57 -13.45
N VAL A 197 -3.17 19.00 -12.19
CA VAL A 197 -2.11 19.79 -11.58
C VAL A 197 -1.89 19.33 -10.14
N TYR A 198 -0.62 19.19 -9.77
CA TYR A 198 -0.18 18.94 -8.40
C TYR A 198 0.66 20.12 -7.91
N GLU A 199 0.05 21.02 -7.14
CA GLU A 199 0.76 22.14 -6.52
C GLU A 199 1.81 21.65 -5.51
N LYS A 200 3.02 22.20 -5.56
CA LYS A 200 4.12 21.85 -4.64
C LYS A 200 4.19 22.74 -3.41
N THR A 201 3.37 23.78 -3.37
CA THR A 201 3.36 24.78 -2.32
C THR A 201 2.26 24.46 -1.33
N PHE A 202 2.65 24.32 -0.06
CA PHE A 202 1.70 24.35 1.04
C PHE A 202 1.87 25.68 1.77
N ASN A 203 0.83 26.52 1.77
CA ASN A 203 0.82 27.73 2.60
C ASN A 203 0.45 27.33 4.02
N CYS A 204 1.45 27.23 4.89
CA CYS A 204 1.25 27.23 6.34
C CYS A 204 0.80 28.64 6.78
N LEU A 205 -0.40 29.06 6.42
CA LEU A 205 -1.06 30.17 7.09
C LEU A 205 -1.95 29.57 8.17
N TYR A 206 -1.94 30.21 9.34
CA TYR A 206 -2.54 29.82 10.63
C TYR A 206 -1.65 28.98 11.56
N VAL A 207 -0.79 29.69 12.30
CA VAL A 207 -0.55 29.42 13.73
C VAL A 207 -1.33 30.46 14.52
#